data_AF-A0A7T7M873-F1
#
_entry.id   AF-A0A7T7M873-F1
#
_cell.length_a   1.000
_cell.length_b   1.000
_cell.length_c   1.000
_cell.angle_alpha   90.00
_cell.angle_beta   90.00
_cell.angle_gamma   90.00
#
_symmetry.space_group_name_H-M   'P 1'
#
loop_
_entity.id
_entity.type
_entity.pdbx_description
1 polymer ?
#
loop_
_entity_poly.entity_id
_entity_poly.type
_entity_poly.pdbx_seq_one_letter_code
_entity_poly.pdbx_strand_id
1 'polypeptide(L)'
;MEKLLFRSSAIWAVLGLLSGVYYRELTRFQGWDHPTFTQLSTVHTHTLVLGCLFMLVMLALERVFRVSQHSPLAAKAYVVWNVGVGWTVLMQTVKGTLQVTGQELYSSPAIAGISGLGHIILTAGFALYFHALAKAVKAPAETSD
;
A
#
# COMPACT_ATOMS: atom_id res chain seq x y z
N MET A 1 13.36 -1.85 13.57
CA MET A 1 12.26 -1.67 12.58
C MET A 1 11.68 -3.00 12.09
N GLU A 2 12.50 -4.04 11.94
CA GLU A 2 12.15 -5.34 11.34
C GLU A 2 10.82 -5.96 11.80
N LYS A 3 10.58 -6.08 13.11
CA LYS A 3 9.34 -6.68 13.65
C LYS A 3 8.07 -5.94 13.19
N LEU A 4 8.14 -4.61 13.03
CA LEU A 4 7.01 -3.80 12.56
C LEU A 4 6.75 -4.07 11.08
N LEU A 5 7.80 -4.07 10.25
CA LEU A 5 7.70 -4.35 8.82
C LEU A 5 7.13 -5.75 8.57
N PHE A 6 7.61 -6.76 9.30
CA PHE A 6 7.09 -8.13 9.21
C PHE A 6 5.60 -8.19 9.57
N ARG A 7 5.20 -7.66 10.74
CA ARG A 7 3.80 -7.68 11.18
C ARG A 7 2.89 -6.97 10.18
N SER A 8 3.29 -5.81 9.68
CA SER A 8 2.52 -5.06 8.69
C SER A 8 2.41 -5.81 7.37
N SER A 9 3.50 -6.43 6.89
CA SER A 9 3.45 -7.25 5.67
C SER A 9 2.47 -8.42 5.78
N ALA A 10 2.44 -9.10 6.94
CA ALA A 10 1.52 -10.21 7.19
C ALA A 10 0.06 -9.73 7.26
N ILE A 11 -0.19 -8.60 7.94
CA ILE A 11 -1.54 -8.00 7.99
C ILE A 11 -2.01 -7.63 6.59
N TRP A 12 -1.19 -6.94 5.81
CA TRP A 12 -1.54 -6.56 4.44
C TRP A 12 -1.72 -7.78 3.52
N ALA A 13 -0.95 -8.86 3.71
CA ALA A 13 -1.16 -10.09 2.97
C ALA A 13 -2.56 -10.67 3.23
N VAL A 14 -2.98 -10.74 4.50
CA VAL A 14 -4.32 -11.21 4.86
C VAL A 14 -5.40 -10.31 4.27
N LEU A 15 -5.27 -8.98 4.42
CA LEU A 15 -6.21 -8.02 3.85
C LEU A 15 -6.30 -8.12 2.32
N GLY A 16 -5.15 -8.30 1.65
CA GLY A 16 -5.10 -8.49 0.20
C GLY A 16 -5.85 -9.75 -0.24
N LEU A 17 -5.62 -10.89 0.43
CA LEU A 17 -6.34 -12.14 0.14
C LEU A 17 -7.85 -12.00 0.39
N LEU A 18 -8.25 -11.40 1.51
CA LEU A 18 -9.66 -11.16 1.84
C LEU A 18 -10.34 -10.23 0.81
N SER A 19 -9.64 -9.20 0.32
CA SER A 19 -10.20 -8.30 -0.70
C SER A 19 -10.47 -9.01 -2.03
N GLY A 20 -9.66 -10.01 -2.40
CA GLY A 20 -9.89 -10.83 -3.59
C GLY A 20 -11.15 -11.69 -3.46
N VAL A 21 -11.38 -12.25 -2.28
CA VAL A 21 -12.63 -12.97 -1.95
C VAL A 21 -13.82 -12.00 -2.01
N TYR A 22 -13.70 -10.84 -1.36
CA TYR A 22 -14.76 -9.82 -1.37
C TYR A 22 -15.16 -9.40 -2.79
N TYR A 23 -14.18 -9.13 -3.66
CA TYR A 23 -14.45 -8.81 -5.06
C TYR A 23 -15.27 -9.90 -5.74
N ARG A 24 -14.84 -11.16 -5.66
CA ARG A 24 -15.49 -12.30 -6.33
C ARG A 24 -16.91 -12.56 -5.81
N GLU A 25 -17.10 -12.45 -4.50
CA GLU A 25 -18.39 -12.68 -3.87
C GLU A 25 -19.37 -11.56 -4.21
N LEU A 26 -18.95 -10.29 -4.09
CA LEU A 26 -19.81 -9.14 -4.37
C LEU A 26 -20.27 -9.11 -5.82
N THR A 27 -19.37 -9.30 -6.79
CA THR A 27 -19.73 -9.31 -8.21
C THR A 27 -20.70 -10.44 -8.54
N ARG A 28 -20.49 -11.62 -7.96
CA ARG A 28 -21.41 -12.76 -8.09
C ARG A 28 -22.81 -12.44 -7.53
N PHE A 29 -22.89 -11.87 -6.33
CA PHE A 29 -24.18 -11.52 -5.71
C PHE A 29 -24.96 -10.46 -6.50
N GLN A 30 -24.25 -9.51 -7.12
CA GLN A 30 -24.87 -8.44 -7.91
C GLN A 30 -25.15 -8.84 -9.36
N GLY A 31 -24.87 -10.08 -9.78
CA GLY A 31 -25.00 -10.50 -11.18
C GLY A 31 -24.12 -9.65 -12.12
N TRP A 32 -22.98 -9.18 -11.62
CA TRP A 32 -22.09 -8.30 -12.36
C TRP A 32 -21.32 -9.09 -13.42
N ASP A 33 -21.92 -9.19 -14.60
CA ASP A 33 -21.36 -9.91 -15.75
C ASP A 33 -20.60 -8.99 -16.72
N HIS A 34 -20.37 -7.73 -16.33
CA HIS A 34 -19.81 -6.72 -17.21
C HIS A 34 -18.31 -6.97 -17.51
N PRO A 35 -17.87 -6.84 -18.79
CA PRO A 35 -16.46 -6.91 -19.18
C PRO A 35 -15.64 -5.68 -18.73
N THR A 36 -16.26 -4.73 -18.02
CA THR A 36 -15.67 -3.46 -17.62
C THR A 36 -14.86 -3.59 -16.33
N PHE A 37 -13.61 -3.11 -16.37
CA PHE A 37 -12.74 -3.03 -15.19
C PHE A 37 -13.43 -2.27 -14.05
N THR A 38 -13.39 -2.83 -12.84
CA THR A 38 -13.86 -2.14 -11.63
C THR A 38 -12.68 -1.74 -10.76
N GLN A 39 -12.83 -0.67 -9.97
CA GLN A 39 -11.78 -0.32 -8.99
C GLN A 39 -11.57 -1.43 -7.96
N LEU A 40 -12.61 -2.22 -7.69
CA LEU A 40 -12.56 -3.34 -6.75
C LEU A 40 -11.62 -4.46 -7.19
N SER A 41 -11.50 -4.71 -8.50
CA SER A 41 -10.58 -5.73 -9.02
C SER A 41 -9.10 -5.38 -8.79
N THR A 42 -8.81 -4.08 -8.60
CA THR A 42 -7.43 -3.60 -8.39
C THR A 42 -7.01 -3.60 -6.92
N VAL A 43 -7.95 -3.69 -5.98
CA VAL A 43 -7.70 -3.66 -4.52
C VAL A 43 -6.76 -4.80 -4.12
N HIS A 44 -7.01 -6.01 -4.62
CA HIS A 44 -6.20 -7.19 -4.31
C HIS A 44 -4.73 -6.96 -4.66
N THR A 45 -4.46 -6.56 -5.90
CA THR A 45 -3.10 -6.35 -6.41
C THR A 45 -2.40 -5.20 -5.69
N HIS A 46 -3.07 -4.06 -5.46
CA HIS A 46 -2.44 -2.93 -4.76
C HIS A 46 -2.16 -3.26 -3.29
N THR A 47 -3.05 -3.98 -2.63
CA THR A 47 -2.87 -4.39 -1.23
C THR A 47 -1.70 -5.36 -1.10
N LEU A 48 -1.61 -6.36 -1.99
CA LEU A 48 -0.50 -7.32 -1.96
C LEU A 48 0.83 -6.67 -2.37
N VAL A 49 0.86 -5.86 -3.43
CA VAL A 49 2.11 -5.27 -3.91
C VAL A 49 2.60 -4.16 -2.97
N LEU A 50 1.76 -3.19 -2.64
CA LEU A 50 2.17 -2.03 -1.84
C LEU A 50 2.16 -2.30 -0.34
N GLY A 51 1.24 -3.14 0.13
CA GLY A 51 1.10 -3.48 1.55
C GLY A 51 1.96 -4.66 1.98
N CYS A 52 2.04 -5.74 1.19
CA CYS A 52 2.84 -6.91 1.54
C CYS A 52 4.24 -6.86 0.92
N LEU A 53 4.36 -6.91 -0.41
CA LEU A 53 5.67 -7.05 -1.08
C LEU A 53 6.59 -5.88 -0.79
N PHE A 54 6.11 -4.64 -0.88
CA PHE A 54 6.95 -3.49 -0.59
C PHE A 54 7.41 -3.45 0.88
N MET A 55 6.58 -3.89 1.84
CA MET A 55 7.00 -4.04 3.24
C MET A 55 8.07 -5.14 3.41
N LEU A 56 7.96 -6.25 2.68
CA LEU A 56 9.00 -7.29 2.68
C LEU A 56 10.31 -6.79 2.05
N VAL A 57 10.23 -5.97 1.01
CA VAL A 57 11.40 -5.30 0.41
C VAL A 57 12.03 -4.34 1.42
N MET A 58 11.23 -3.50 2.09
CA MET A 58 11.73 -2.63 3.16
C MET A 58 12.36 -3.44 4.30
N LEU A 59 11.79 -4.60 4.66
CA LEU A 59 12.36 -5.50 5.67
C LEU A 59 13.72 -6.05 5.24
N ALA A 60 13.83 -6.53 4.00
CA ALA A 60 15.10 -7.03 3.46
C ALA A 60 16.18 -5.94 3.43
N LEU A 61 15.81 -4.74 2.97
CA LEU A 61 16.72 -3.58 2.94
C LEU A 61 17.12 -3.12 4.34
N GLU A 62 16.19 -3.10 5.29
CA GLU A 62 16.49 -2.84 6.70
C GLU A 62 17.48 -3.87 7.26
N ARG A 63 17.29 -5.15 6.93
CA ARG A 63 18.14 -6.23 7.43
C ARG A 63 19.57 -6.20 6.87
N VAL A 64 19.73 -5.69 5.65
CA VAL A 64 21.02 -5.58 4.95
C VAL A 64 21.74 -4.28 5.27
N PHE A 65 21.04 -3.14 5.21
CA PHE A 65 21.64 -1.81 5.31
C PHE A 65 21.39 -1.11 6.65
N ARG A 66 20.64 -1.72 7.58
CA ARG A 66 20.28 -1.14 8.88
C ARG A 66 19.72 0.28 8.73
N VAL A 67 18.85 0.48 7.73
CA VAL A 67 18.39 1.80 7.25
C VAL A 67 17.90 2.70 8.39
N SER A 68 17.15 2.13 9.34
CA SER A 68 16.63 2.87 10.48
C SER A 68 17.68 3.39 11.47
N GLN A 69 18.89 2.83 11.47
CA GLN A 69 20.01 3.32 12.28
C GLN A 69 20.67 4.54 11.65
N HIS A 70 20.74 4.58 10.32
CA HIS A 70 21.36 5.69 9.59
C HIS A 70 20.43 6.90 9.40
N SER A 71 19.11 6.71 9.50
CA SER A 71 18.17 7.84 9.39
C SER A 71 16.83 7.61 10.11
N PRO A 72 16.39 8.57 10.97
CA PRO A 72 15.05 8.52 11.56
C PRO A 72 13.93 8.69 10.52
N LEU A 73 14.26 9.14 9.29
CA LEU A 73 13.31 9.22 8.20
C LEU A 73 12.78 7.84 7.78
N ALA A 74 13.50 6.74 8.06
CA ALA A 74 13.00 5.39 7.80
C ALA A 74 11.70 5.11 8.56
N ALA A 75 11.61 5.55 9.81
CA ALA A 75 10.40 5.40 10.63
C ALA A 75 9.26 6.29 10.16
N LYS A 76 9.57 7.53 9.74
CA LYS A 76 8.56 8.43 9.16
C LYS A 76 8.03 7.87 7.84
N ALA A 77 8.92 7.38 6.98
CA ALA A 77 8.56 6.75 5.71
C ALA A 77 7.65 5.55 5.93
N TYR A 78 7.96 4.68 6.90
CA TYR A 78 7.11 3.54 7.25
C TYR A 78 5.69 3.96 7.63
N VAL A 79 5.52 4.99 8.48
CA VAL A 79 4.19 5.46 8.90
C VAL A 79 3.45 6.08 7.72
N VAL A 80 4.08 7.01 7.01
CA VAL A 80 3.49 7.69 5.84
C VAL A 80 3.08 6.68 4.78
N TRP A 81 3.91 5.66 4.54
CA TRP A 81 3.62 4.59 3.59
C TRP A 81 2.36 3.81 3.97
N ASN A 82 2.27 3.32 5.21
CA ASN A 82 1.10 2.55 5.65
C ASN A 82 -0.18 3.37 5.62
N VAL A 83 -0.11 4.67 5.94
CA VAL A 83 -1.23 5.60 5.79
C VAL A 83 -1.63 5.74 4.31
N GLY A 84 -0.67 5.90 3.40
CA GLY A 84 -0.93 6.01 1.97
C GLY A 84 -1.53 4.74 1.36
N VAL A 85 -1.02 3.57 1.74
CA VAL A 85 -1.58 2.27 1.34
C VAL A 85 -3.00 2.11 1.88
N GLY A 86 -3.21 2.36 3.17
CA GLY A 86 -4.54 2.27 3.78
C GLY A 86 -5.56 3.20 3.12
N TRP A 87 -5.16 4.43 2.81
CA TRP A 87 -6.02 5.37 2.10
C TRP A 87 -6.36 4.90 0.69
N THR A 88 -5.36 4.41 -0.05
CA THR A 88 -5.52 3.91 -1.42
C THR A 88 -6.47 2.71 -1.44
N VAL A 89 -6.25 1.73 -0.57
CA VAL A 89 -7.09 0.53 -0.43
C VAL A 89 -8.50 0.89 -0.02
N LEU A 90 -8.67 1.80 0.94
CA LEU A 90 -9.98 2.29 1.38
C LEU A 90 -10.74 2.91 0.20
N MET A 91 -10.13 3.84 -0.53
CA MET A 91 -10.79 4.55 -1.62
C MET A 91 -11.06 3.65 -2.83
N GLN A 92 -10.17 2.72 -3.17
CA GLN A 92 -10.43 1.71 -4.19
C GLN A 92 -11.61 0.81 -3.80
N THR A 93 -11.68 0.41 -2.52
CA THR A 93 -12.79 -0.40 -2.00
C THR A 93 -14.11 0.38 -2.08
N VAL A 94 -14.16 1.61 -1.55
CA VAL A 94 -15.37 2.45 -1.59
C VAL A 94 -15.83 2.69 -3.03
N LYS A 95 -14.94 3.15 -3.91
CA LYS A 95 -15.29 3.41 -5.32
C LYS A 95 -15.70 2.13 -6.04
N GLY A 96 -15.00 1.05 -5.81
CA GLY A 96 -15.26 -0.25 -6.41
C GLY A 96 -16.61 -0.82 -6.00
N THR A 97 -16.96 -0.74 -4.72
CA THR A 97 -18.27 -1.16 -4.21
C THR A 97 -19.39 -0.28 -4.76
N LEU A 98 -19.23 1.04 -4.79
CA LEU A 98 -20.23 1.95 -5.41
C LEU A 98 -20.44 1.62 -6.90
N GLN A 99 -19.35 1.33 -7.62
CA GLN A 99 -19.42 0.94 -9.03
C GLN A 99 -20.19 -0.37 -9.23
N VAL A 100 -19.87 -1.42 -8.46
CA VAL A 100 -20.53 -2.74 -8.58
C VAL A 100 -21.99 -2.71 -8.13
N THR A 101 -22.34 -1.81 -7.21
CA THR A 101 -23.73 -1.63 -6.73
C THR A 101 -24.55 -0.64 -7.56
N GLY A 102 -23.99 -0.11 -8.67
CA GLY A 102 -24.69 0.79 -9.58
C GLY A 102 -24.96 2.19 -9.01
N GLN A 103 -24.21 2.62 -7.99
CA GLN A 103 -24.39 3.91 -7.33
C GLN A 103 -23.61 5.01 -8.06
N GLU A 104 -24.30 5.92 -8.76
CA GLU A 104 -23.74 7.03 -9.57
C GLU A 104 -22.61 7.84 -8.88
N LEU A 105 -22.63 7.89 -7.55
CA LEU A 105 -21.61 8.55 -6.73
C LEU A 105 -20.18 8.05 -7.01
N TYR A 106 -19.99 6.85 -7.56
CA TYR A 106 -18.67 6.31 -7.94
C TYR A 106 -17.89 7.23 -8.90
N SER A 107 -18.60 8.00 -9.73
CA SER A 107 -18.05 8.92 -10.74
C SER A 107 -17.89 10.36 -10.24
N SER A 108 -18.26 10.63 -8.99
CA SER A 108 -18.24 11.99 -8.43
C SER A 108 -16.82 12.60 -8.44
N PRO A 109 -16.65 13.84 -8.93
CA PRO A 109 -15.38 14.55 -8.88
C PRO A 109 -14.81 14.68 -7.46
N ALA A 110 -15.68 14.80 -6.45
CA ALA A 110 -15.27 14.86 -5.05
C ALA A 110 -14.59 13.56 -4.61
N ILE A 111 -15.18 12.41 -4.94
CA ILE A 111 -14.61 11.09 -4.63
C ILE A 111 -13.31 10.85 -5.42
N ALA A 112 -13.24 11.30 -6.67
CA ALA A 112 -12.02 11.24 -7.46
C ALA A 112 -10.89 12.06 -6.82
N GLY A 113 -11.18 13.29 -6.36
CA GLY A 113 -10.20 14.15 -5.68
C GLY A 113 -9.68 13.55 -4.38
N ILE A 114 -10.57 13.04 -3.52
CA ILE A 114 -10.23 12.38 -2.25
C ILE A 114 -9.38 11.11 -2.51
N SER A 115 -9.72 10.34 -3.56
CA SER A 115 -8.94 9.18 -3.97
C SER A 115 -7.51 9.55 -4.42
N GLY A 116 -7.31 10.74 -4.99
CA GLY A 116 -5.99 11.24 -5.41
C GLY A 116 -5.01 11.44 -4.24
N LEU A 117 -5.50 11.67 -3.03
CA LEU A 117 -4.64 11.86 -1.84
C LEU A 117 -3.76 10.64 -1.56
N GLY A 118 -4.22 9.43 -1.91
CA GLY A 118 -3.42 8.21 -1.78
C GLY A 118 -2.10 8.31 -2.54
N HIS A 119 -2.13 8.81 -3.77
CA HIS A 119 -0.92 8.99 -4.59
C HIS A 119 0.03 10.03 -3.99
N ILE A 120 -0.49 11.12 -3.45
CA ILE A 120 0.31 12.19 -2.83
C ILE A 120 1.02 11.64 -1.59
N ILE A 121 0.30 10.91 -0.73
CA ILE A 121 0.85 10.33 0.50
C ILE A 121 1.89 9.25 0.16
N LEU A 122 1.61 8.37 -0.80
CA LEU A 122 2.56 7.35 -1.27
C LEU A 122 3.83 7.99 -1.86
N THR A 123 3.69 9.07 -2.63
CA THR A 123 4.83 9.82 -3.18
C THR A 123 5.71 10.38 -2.06
N ALA A 124 5.11 10.97 -1.03
CA ALA A 124 5.84 11.44 0.14
C ALA A 124 6.53 10.28 0.89
N GLY A 125 5.86 9.14 1.04
CA GLY A 125 6.42 7.92 1.63
C GLY A 125 7.67 7.43 0.89
N PHE A 126 7.60 7.36 -0.45
CA PHE A 126 8.76 7.03 -1.29
C PHE A 126 9.90 8.02 -1.12
N ALA A 127 9.63 9.32 -1.22
CA ALA A 127 10.66 10.36 -1.11
C ALA A 127 11.41 10.26 0.23
N LEU A 128 10.67 10.08 1.34
CA LEU A 128 11.25 9.87 2.66
C LEU A 128 12.08 8.58 2.73
N TYR A 129 11.57 7.48 2.18
CA TYR A 129 12.27 6.20 2.21
C TYR A 129 13.56 6.23 1.38
N PHE A 130 13.52 6.74 0.16
CA PHE A 130 14.71 6.86 -0.69
C PHE A 130 15.78 7.76 -0.08
N HIS A 131 15.38 8.85 0.59
CA HIS A 131 16.34 9.68 1.32
C HIS A 131 17.00 8.92 2.48
N ALA A 132 16.22 8.16 3.26
CA ALA A 132 16.75 7.34 4.34
C ALA A 132 17.70 6.25 3.81
N LEU A 133 17.27 5.56 2.75
CA LEU A 133 18.04 4.49 2.10
C LEU A 133 19.35 5.03 1.50
N ALA A 134 19.33 6.19 0.85
CA ALA A 134 20.51 6.81 0.29
C ALA A 134 21.59 7.11 1.35
N LYS A 135 21.19 7.45 2.58
CA LYS A 135 22.14 7.62 3.70
C LYS A 135 22.73 6.29 4.14
N ALA A 136 21.91 5.24 4.24
CA ALA A 136 22.35 3.92 4.64
C ALA A 136 23.30 3.28 3.61
N VAL A 137 22.99 3.39 2.32
CA VAL A 137 23.81 2.83 1.22
C VAL A 137 25.16 3.53 1.09
N LYS A 138 25.26 4.82 1.44
CA LYS A 138 26.51 5.59 1.40
C LYS A 138 27.34 5.48 2.68
N ALA A 139 26.81 4.86 3.74
CA ALA A 139 27.57 4.68 4.97
C ALA A 139 28.75 3.72 4.69
N PRO A 140 29.95 4.00 5.23
CA PRO A 140 31.05 3.04 5.18
C PRO A 140 30.59 1.69 5.73
N ALA A 141 30.96 0.60 5.08
CA ALA A 141 30.78 -0.72 5.68
C ALA A 141 31.48 -0.71 7.04
N GLU A 142 30.77 -1.00 8.12
CA GLU A 142 31.42 -1.28 9.41
C GLU A 142 32.35 -2.46 9.16
N THR A 143 33.65 -2.19 9.02
CA THR A 143 34.69 -3.22 9.07
C THR A 143 34.64 -3.77 10.48
N SER A 144 34.03 -4.94 10.64
CA SER A 144 34.17 -5.74 11.85
C SER A 144 35.62 -6.23 11.89
N ASP A 145 36.45 -5.56 12.67
CA ASP A 145 37.70 -6.12 13.19
C ASP A 145 37.40 -7.28 14.18
#